data_AF-A0A1I1P4I8-F1
#
_entry.id   AF-A0A1I1P4I8-F1
#
_cell.length_a   1.000
_cell.length_b   1.000
_cell.length_c   1.000
_cell.angle_alpha   90.00
_cell.angle_beta   90.00
_cell.angle_gamma   90.00
#
_symmetry.space_group_name_H-M   'P 1'
#
loop_
_entity.id
_entity.type
_entity.pdbx_description
1 polymer ?
#
loop_
_entity_poly.entity_id
_entity_poly.type
_entity_poly.pdbx_seq_one_letter_code
_entity_poly.pdbx_strand_id
1 'polypeptide(L)'
;MHQTTALKILNAQARQDRAIFTRRDLDGLFRADRPKARGASIARLVDAGWLQPAARGVYLYPPGLPRDGYTLERIARTLRRGEYSYVSLESALSEWGAISQIPLGRLTVMTTGRKGTFRTEWGTIEFTHTARPIEDILNHTVHDERRPLRIAMPETAWRDLKRVGRNTEMVDQEELADIIRDREEALHGTPTTD
;
A
#
# COMPACT_ATOMS: atom_id res chain seq x y z
N MET A 1 18.19 -16.82 -19.49
CA MET A 1 17.73 -17.80 -18.49
C MET A 1 16.47 -18.47 -19.00
N HIS A 2 16.33 -19.78 -18.75
CA HIS A 2 15.11 -20.53 -19.08
C HIS A 2 13.95 -20.12 -18.16
N GLN A 3 12.71 -20.16 -18.67
CA GLN A 3 11.51 -19.77 -17.92
C GLN A 3 11.37 -20.57 -16.62
N THR A 4 11.63 -21.87 -16.64
CA THR A 4 11.58 -22.75 -15.46
C THR A 4 12.50 -22.28 -14.33
N THR A 5 13.70 -21.81 -14.65
CA THR A 5 14.62 -21.23 -13.65
C THR A 5 14.05 -19.94 -13.07
N ALA A 6 13.47 -19.07 -13.90
CA ALA A 6 12.87 -17.82 -13.45
C ALA A 6 11.70 -18.08 -12.48
N LEU A 7 10.81 -19.02 -12.83
CA LEU A 7 9.67 -19.39 -11.99
C LEU A 7 10.10 -20.02 -10.67
N LYS A 8 11.18 -20.81 -10.64
CA LYS A 8 11.77 -21.31 -9.38
C LYS A 8 12.20 -20.16 -8.46
N ILE A 9 12.84 -19.13 -9.02
CA ILE A 9 13.26 -17.94 -8.26
C ILE A 9 12.04 -17.17 -7.75
N LEU A 10 11.05 -16.91 -8.60
CA LEU A 10 9.82 -16.19 -8.20
C LEU A 10 9.03 -16.96 -7.13
N ASN A 11 8.90 -18.28 -7.26
CA ASN A 11 8.28 -19.13 -6.24
C ASN A 11 9.05 -19.11 -4.91
N ALA A 12 10.38 -19.05 -4.94
CA ALA A 12 11.16 -18.90 -3.72
C ALA A 12 10.91 -17.54 -3.03
N GLN A 13 10.75 -16.46 -3.80
CA GLN A 13 10.37 -15.15 -3.26
C GLN A 13 8.94 -15.13 -2.74
N ALA A 14 8.00 -15.79 -3.42
CA ALA A 14 6.61 -15.89 -2.99
C ALA A 14 6.48 -16.60 -1.63
N ARG A 15 7.30 -17.62 -1.36
CA ARG A 15 7.37 -18.27 -0.03
C ARG A 15 7.90 -17.36 1.09
N GLN A 16 8.43 -16.19 0.74
CA GLN A 16 8.89 -15.14 1.66
C GLN A 16 7.98 -13.90 1.57
N ASP A 17 6.70 -14.10 1.23
CA ASP A 17 5.66 -13.06 1.09
C ASP A 17 5.99 -11.92 0.12
N ARG A 18 6.87 -12.20 -0.84
CA ARG A 18 7.28 -11.24 -1.87
C ARG A 18 6.82 -11.69 -3.24
N ALA A 19 5.75 -11.05 -3.71
CA ALA A 19 5.15 -11.29 -5.01
C ALA A 19 5.05 -10.04 -5.90
N ILE A 20 5.52 -8.87 -5.41
CA ILE A 20 5.53 -7.63 -6.18
C ILE A 20 6.96 -7.11 -6.25
N PHE A 21 7.39 -6.80 -7.47
CA PHE A 21 8.78 -6.54 -7.78
C PHE A 21 8.91 -5.24 -8.57
N THR A 22 9.90 -4.43 -8.20
CA THR A 22 10.38 -3.38 -9.10
C THR A 22 11.19 -4.00 -10.25
N ARG A 23 11.41 -3.26 -11.33
CA ARG A 23 12.36 -3.67 -12.38
C ARG A 23 13.75 -3.96 -11.80
N ARG A 24 14.22 -3.12 -10.86
CA ARG A 24 15.51 -3.31 -10.18
C ARG A 24 15.55 -4.61 -9.38
N ASP A 25 14.44 -4.99 -8.75
CA ASP A 25 14.33 -6.27 -8.04
C ASP A 25 14.53 -7.45 -8.99
N LEU A 26 13.81 -7.46 -10.11
CA LEU A 26 13.90 -8.51 -11.12
C LEU A 26 15.29 -8.56 -11.76
N ASP A 27 15.91 -7.41 -12.02
CA ASP A 27 17.27 -7.35 -12.55
C ASP A 27 18.29 -7.96 -11.56
N GLY A 28 18.07 -7.83 -10.25
CA GLY A 28 18.89 -8.45 -9.21
C GLY A 28 18.62 -9.94 -9.02
N LEU A 29 17.35 -10.36 -9.10
CA LEU A 29 16.94 -11.76 -9.02
C LEU A 29 17.44 -12.57 -10.22
N PHE A 30 17.44 -11.96 -11.41
CA PHE A 30 17.88 -12.59 -12.66
C PHE A 30 19.35 -12.29 -12.98
N ARG A 31 20.19 -12.10 -11.95
CA ARG A 31 21.61 -11.76 -12.12
C ARG A 31 22.42 -12.78 -12.91
N ALA A 32 21.98 -14.03 -12.97
CA ALA A 32 22.57 -15.08 -13.79
C ALA A 32 22.50 -14.77 -15.30
N ASP A 33 21.54 -13.95 -15.73
CA ASP A 33 21.51 -13.40 -17.08
C ASP A 33 22.44 -12.20 -17.22
N ARG A 34 23.08 -12.09 -18.39
CA ARG A 34 23.79 -10.87 -18.80
C ARG A 34 22.82 -9.68 -18.75
N PRO A 35 23.26 -8.45 -18.39
CA PRO A 35 22.38 -7.29 -18.24
C PRO A 35 21.43 -7.05 -19.43
N LYS A 36 21.92 -7.17 -20.66
CA LYS A 36 21.11 -7.04 -21.88
C LYS A 36 20.00 -8.10 -22.02
N ALA A 37 20.21 -9.31 -21.49
CA ALA A 37 19.27 -10.42 -21.58
C ALA A 37 18.16 -10.37 -20.51
N ARG A 38 18.36 -9.64 -19.40
CA ARG A 38 17.38 -9.55 -18.30
C ARG A 38 16.06 -8.92 -18.75
N GLY A 39 16.13 -7.85 -19.55
CA GLY A 39 14.94 -7.21 -20.12
C GLY A 39 14.11 -8.17 -20.98
N ALA A 40 14.77 -8.95 -21.84
CA ALA A 40 14.11 -9.96 -22.66
C ALA A 40 13.51 -11.10 -21.82
N SER A 41 14.18 -11.50 -20.72
CA SER A 41 13.63 -12.50 -19.78
C SER A 41 12.37 -11.99 -19.09
N ILE A 42 12.34 -10.73 -18.65
CA ILE A 42 11.14 -10.13 -18.05
C ILE A 42 10.01 -10.03 -19.09
N ALA A 43 10.30 -9.55 -20.30
CA ALA A 43 9.31 -9.46 -21.37
C ALA A 43 8.64 -10.81 -21.66
N ARG A 44 9.43 -11.87 -21.83
CA ARG A 44 8.90 -13.24 -22.04
C ARG A 44 8.01 -13.72 -20.90
N LEU A 45 8.32 -13.38 -19.65
CA LEU A 45 7.48 -13.75 -18.51
C LEU A 45 6.16 -12.96 -18.49
N VAL A 46 6.18 -11.71 -18.95
CA VAL A 46 4.97 -10.91 -19.12
C VAL A 46 4.11 -11.46 -20.26
N ASP A 47 4.72 -11.72 -21.42
CA ASP A 47 4.01 -12.28 -22.59
C ASP A 47 3.38 -13.64 -22.29
N ALA A 48 4.05 -14.44 -21.44
CA ALA A 48 3.55 -15.73 -20.97
C ALA A 48 2.57 -15.64 -19.78
N GLY A 49 2.23 -14.44 -19.31
CA GLY A 49 1.27 -14.20 -18.22
C GLY A 49 1.76 -14.52 -16.81
N TRP A 50 3.04 -14.88 -16.64
CA TRP A 50 3.62 -15.16 -15.33
C TRP A 50 3.90 -13.89 -14.52
N LEU A 51 4.22 -12.79 -15.19
CA LEU A 51 4.34 -11.47 -14.57
C LEU A 51 3.29 -10.52 -15.14
N GLN A 52 2.61 -9.78 -14.28
CA GLN A 52 1.63 -8.76 -14.69
C GLN A 52 2.16 -7.36 -14.38
N PRO A 53 2.22 -6.43 -15.35
CA PRO A 53 2.62 -5.05 -15.06
C PRO A 53 1.51 -4.32 -14.29
N ALA A 54 1.83 -3.75 -13.12
CA ALA A 54 0.88 -2.90 -12.37
C ALA A 54 1.07 -1.42 -12.62
N ALA A 55 2.31 -1.01 -12.81
CA ALA A 55 2.69 0.37 -13.08
C ALA A 55 4.04 0.36 -13.78
N ARG A 56 4.50 1.52 -14.27
CA ARG A 56 5.80 1.63 -14.94
C ARG A 56 6.92 1.09 -14.04
N GLY A 57 7.50 -0.04 -14.45
CA GLY A 57 8.61 -0.68 -13.74
C GLY A 57 8.20 -1.45 -12.47
N VAL A 58 6.92 -1.75 -12.28
CA VAL A 58 6.42 -2.59 -11.18
C VAL A 58 5.64 -3.77 -11.76
N TYR A 59 5.97 -4.97 -11.30
CA TYR A 59 5.46 -6.23 -11.82
C TYR A 59 4.97 -7.10 -10.66
N LEU A 60 3.83 -7.76 -10.87
CA LEU A 60 3.23 -8.70 -9.94
C LEU A 60 3.52 -10.12 -10.43
N TYR A 61 3.72 -11.03 -9.50
CA TYR A 61 3.74 -12.48 -9.73
C TYR A 61 2.46 -13.07 -9.11
N PRO A 62 1.39 -13.24 -9.90
CA PRO A 62 0.06 -13.61 -9.38
C PRO A 62 0.02 -14.90 -8.56
N PRO A 63 0.76 -15.98 -8.91
CA PRO A 63 0.76 -17.21 -8.11
C PRO A 63 1.27 -17.03 -6.68
N GLY A 64 2.02 -15.94 -6.39
CA GLY A 64 2.51 -15.62 -5.06
C GLY A 64 1.69 -14.57 -4.31
N LEU A 65 0.62 -14.01 -4.90
CA LEU A 65 -0.17 -12.97 -4.24
C LEU A 65 -1.14 -13.58 -3.21
N PRO A 66 -1.15 -13.07 -1.98
CA PRO A 66 -2.19 -13.40 -1.01
C PRO A 66 -3.58 -12.95 -1.51
N ARG A 67 -4.61 -13.69 -1.12
CA ARG A 67 -6.02 -13.33 -1.38
C ARG A 67 -6.62 -12.60 -0.17
N ASP A 68 -5.95 -11.55 0.29
CA ASP A 68 -6.25 -10.81 1.53
C ASP A 68 -6.89 -9.44 1.29
N GLY A 69 -7.08 -9.04 0.02
CA GLY A 69 -7.62 -7.72 -0.34
C GLY A 69 -6.59 -6.59 -0.40
N TYR A 70 -5.35 -6.79 0.07
CA TYR A 70 -4.35 -5.72 0.18
C TYR A 70 -3.42 -5.58 -1.02
N THR A 71 -3.85 -6.03 -2.20
CA THR A 71 -3.01 -5.96 -3.41
C THR A 71 -2.62 -4.52 -3.76
N LEU A 72 -3.55 -3.57 -3.71
CA LEU A 72 -3.26 -2.15 -3.97
C LEU A 72 -2.26 -1.57 -2.98
N GLU A 73 -2.35 -1.91 -1.70
CA GLU A 73 -1.39 -1.47 -0.69
C GLU A 73 0.01 -2.06 -0.92
N ARG A 74 0.11 -3.34 -1.32
CA ARG A 74 1.40 -3.97 -1.68
C ARG A 74 2.02 -3.30 -2.90
N ILE A 75 1.21 -2.94 -3.91
CA ILE A 75 1.66 -2.18 -5.08
C ILE A 75 2.13 -0.79 -4.63
N ALA A 76 1.35 -0.10 -3.80
CA ALA A 76 1.66 1.23 -3.30
C ALA A 76 3.00 1.24 -2.55
N ARG A 77 3.19 0.30 -1.62
CA ARG A 77 4.44 0.09 -0.89
C ARG A 77 5.63 -0.16 -1.83
N THR A 78 5.42 -0.87 -2.93
CA THR A 78 6.48 -1.13 -3.92
C THR A 78 6.80 0.11 -4.75
N LEU A 79 5.78 0.88 -5.17
CA LEU A 79 5.91 2.14 -5.91
C LEU A 79 6.62 3.25 -5.12
N ARG A 80 6.56 3.19 -3.79
CA ARG A 80 7.19 4.14 -2.87
C ARG A 80 8.19 3.46 -1.94
N ARG A 81 8.83 2.39 -2.39
CA ARG A 81 9.85 1.71 -1.58
C ARG A 81 10.99 2.68 -1.23
N GLY A 82 11.32 2.76 0.05
CA GLY A 82 12.30 3.69 0.59
C GLY A 82 11.69 4.98 1.15
N GLU A 83 10.40 5.20 0.94
CA GLU A 83 9.63 6.31 1.48
C GLU A 83 8.63 5.80 2.52
N TYR A 84 8.28 6.65 3.48
CA TYR A 84 7.20 6.34 4.42
C TYR A 84 5.86 6.62 3.75
N SER A 85 4.97 5.65 3.78
CA SER A 85 3.64 5.74 3.19
C SER A 85 2.61 5.12 4.13
N TYR A 86 1.43 5.73 4.24
CA TYR A 86 0.33 5.27 5.07
C TYR A 86 -1.02 5.56 4.41
N VAL A 87 -1.99 4.68 4.61
CA VAL A 87 -3.37 4.87 4.15
C VAL A 87 -3.99 6.00 4.95
N SER A 88 -4.57 7.00 4.27
CA SER A 88 -5.15 8.20 4.90
C SER A 88 -6.28 8.75 4.03
N LEU A 89 -6.78 9.95 4.35
CA LEU A 89 -7.85 10.63 3.64
C LEU A 89 -9.13 9.76 3.59
N GLU A 90 -9.80 9.69 2.44
CA GLU A 90 -11.06 8.98 2.27
C GLU A 90 -10.92 7.48 2.53
N SER A 91 -9.83 6.82 2.09
CA SER A 91 -9.64 5.38 2.33
C SER A 91 -9.54 5.03 3.82
N ALA A 92 -8.84 5.84 4.62
CA ALA A 92 -8.75 5.59 6.05
C ALA A 92 -10.05 5.93 6.78
N LEU A 93 -10.69 7.06 6.46
CA LEU A 93 -11.97 7.44 7.08
C LEU A 93 -13.07 6.43 6.75
N SER A 94 -13.08 5.88 5.54
CA SER A 94 -13.98 4.80 5.16
C SER A 94 -13.71 3.50 5.93
N GLU A 95 -12.44 3.15 6.17
CA GLU A 95 -12.08 1.98 6.97
C GLU A 95 -12.57 2.11 8.42
N TRP A 96 -12.50 3.32 8.99
CA TRP A 96 -12.99 3.60 10.34
C TRP A 96 -14.52 3.70 10.42
N GLY A 97 -15.24 3.71 9.30
CA GLY A 97 -16.70 3.84 9.28
C GLY A 97 -17.22 5.28 9.22
N ALA A 98 -16.34 6.29 9.26
CA ALA A 98 -16.71 7.71 9.25
C ALA A 98 -17.22 8.23 7.88
N ILE A 99 -17.17 7.42 6.83
CA ILE A 99 -17.71 7.74 5.50
C ILE A 99 -18.56 6.55 5.03
N SER A 100 -19.85 6.78 4.76
CA SER A 100 -20.79 5.74 4.33
C SER A 100 -20.64 5.35 2.83
N GLN A 101 -19.94 6.16 2.03
CA GLN A 101 -19.70 5.91 0.61
C GLN A 101 -18.22 5.64 0.31
N ILE A 102 -17.90 4.40 -0.05
CA ILE A 102 -16.54 3.98 -0.40
C ILE A 102 -16.20 4.51 -1.81
N PRO A 103 -15.08 5.23 -2.01
CA PRO A 103 -14.55 5.46 -3.35
C PRO A 103 -14.09 4.11 -3.94
N LEU A 104 -14.99 3.43 -4.66
CA LEU A 104 -14.71 2.09 -5.19
C LEU A 104 -13.46 2.10 -6.07
N GLY A 105 -12.56 1.16 -5.81
CA GLY A 105 -11.34 0.98 -6.59
C GLY A 105 -10.32 2.12 -6.45
N ARG A 106 -10.34 2.91 -5.36
CA ARG A 106 -9.33 3.94 -5.08
C ARG A 106 -8.71 3.78 -3.70
N LEU A 107 -7.38 3.77 -3.66
CA LEU A 107 -6.58 3.82 -2.44
C LEU A 107 -5.92 5.19 -2.32
N THR A 108 -6.24 5.95 -1.27
CA THR A 108 -5.61 7.23 -0.94
C THR A 108 -4.50 7.04 0.08
N VAL A 109 -3.29 7.48 -0.27
CA VAL A 109 -2.06 7.25 0.48
C VAL A 109 -1.34 8.57 0.69
N MET A 110 -0.95 8.84 1.93
CA MET A 110 -0.03 9.93 2.26
C MET A 110 1.40 9.37 2.22
N THR A 111 2.35 10.12 1.67
CA THR A 111 3.74 9.67 1.50
C THR A 111 4.77 10.77 1.69
N THR A 112 5.94 10.45 2.27
CA THR A 112 7.12 11.35 2.29
C THR A 112 7.73 11.52 0.91
N GLY A 113 7.46 10.59 -0.01
CA GLY A 113 7.94 10.63 -1.38
C GLY A 113 7.13 11.56 -2.27
N ARG A 114 7.38 11.45 -3.58
CA ARG A 114 6.67 12.25 -4.60
C ARG A 114 5.18 11.89 -4.67
N LYS A 115 4.32 12.91 -4.79
CA LYS A 115 2.89 12.75 -5.13
C LYS A 115 2.71 12.09 -6.50
N GLY A 116 1.54 11.50 -6.76
CA GLY A 116 1.19 10.98 -8.08
C GLY A 116 0.05 9.97 -8.05
N THR A 117 -0.61 9.80 -9.19
CA THR A 117 -1.74 8.89 -9.36
C THR A 117 -1.36 7.75 -10.31
N PHE A 118 -1.64 6.52 -9.91
CA PHE A 118 -1.33 5.30 -10.66
C PHE A 118 -2.61 4.52 -10.87
N ARG A 119 -3.07 4.45 -12.13
CA ARG A 119 -4.16 3.56 -12.53
C ARG A 119 -3.59 2.18 -12.81
N THR A 120 -4.18 1.18 -12.18
CA THR A 120 -3.79 -0.24 -12.31
C THR A 120 -5.05 -1.07 -12.57
N GLU A 121 -4.88 -2.31 -13.02
CA GLU A 121 -6.02 -3.23 -13.21
C GLU A 121 -6.73 -3.59 -11.88
N TRP A 122 -6.06 -3.38 -10.73
CA TRP A 122 -6.62 -3.61 -9.40
C TRP A 122 -7.30 -2.38 -8.79
N GLY A 123 -7.23 -1.23 -9.47
CA GLY A 123 -7.72 0.06 -8.97
C GLY A 123 -6.68 1.17 -9.08
N THR A 124 -7.03 2.33 -8.54
CA THR A 124 -6.23 3.55 -8.58
C THR A 124 -5.55 3.80 -7.25
N ILE A 125 -4.23 4.04 -7.27
CA ILE A 125 -3.48 4.48 -6.10
C ILE A 125 -3.20 5.97 -6.25
N GLU A 126 -3.55 6.75 -5.25
CA GLU A 126 -3.30 8.18 -5.23
C GLU A 126 -2.37 8.55 -4.07
N PHE A 127 -1.16 8.98 -4.41
CA PHE A 127 -0.18 9.47 -3.44
C PHE A 127 -0.28 10.97 -3.28
N THR A 128 -0.47 11.42 -2.04
CA THR A 128 -0.35 12.82 -1.64
C THR A 128 0.91 13.01 -0.80
N HIS A 129 1.71 14.01 -1.15
CA HIS A 129 2.95 14.29 -0.43
C HIS A 129 2.68 14.91 0.95
N THR A 130 3.42 14.46 1.95
CA THR A 130 3.49 15.06 3.28
C THR A 130 4.94 15.35 3.66
N ALA A 131 5.17 16.51 4.27
CA ALA A 131 6.45 16.91 4.85
C ALA A 131 6.52 16.61 6.36
N ARG A 132 5.54 15.85 6.89
CA ARG A 132 5.51 15.47 8.31
C ARG A 132 6.73 14.61 8.65
N PRO A 133 7.37 14.86 9.81
CA PRO A 133 8.44 13.99 10.30
C PRO A 133 7.98 12.53 10.41
N ILE A 134 8.91 11.59 10.22
CA ILE A 134 8.60 10.16 10.30
C ILE A 134 8.03 9.79 11.68
N GLU A 135 8.57 10.36 12.75
CA GLU A 135 8.08 10.15 14.11
C GLU A 135 6.62 10.58 14.28
N ASP A 136 6.23 11.74 13.74
CA ASP A 136 4.84 12.21 13.71
C ASP A 136 3.94 11.21 12.95
N ILE A 137 4.41 10.68 11.81
CA ILE A 137 3.67 9.65 11.07
C ILE A 137 3.49 8.39 11.92
N LEU A 138 4.54 7.91 12.58
CA LEU A 138 4.49 6.68 13.38
C LEU A 138 3.56 6.80 14.60
N ASN A 139 3.58 7.96 15.27
CA ASN A 139 2.77 8.23 16.46
C ASN A 139 1.28 8.39 16.12
N HIS A 140 0.95 8.79 14.89
CA HIS A 140 -0.41 9.11 14.45
C HIS A 140 -0.99 8.08 13.45
N THR A 141 -0.37 6.91 13.34
CA THR A 141 -0.84 5.80 12.51
C THR A 141 -0.82 4.48 13.28
N VAL A 142 -1.78 3.61 12.99
CA VAL A 142 -1.89 2.25 13.53
C VAL A 142 -1.19 1.27 12.59
N HIS A 143 -0.50 0.29 13.17
CA HIS A 143 0.09 -0.83 12.44
C HIS A 143 -0.71 -2.10 12.72
N ASP A 144 -1.14 -2.77 11.66
CA ASP A 144 -1.69 -4.12 11.68
C ASP A 144 -0.69 -5.03 10.95
N GLU A 145 -0.23 -6.09 11.61
CA GLU A 145 0.73 -7.05 11.04
C GLU A 145 0.22 -7.71 9.76
N ARG A 146 -1.09 -7.75 9.56
CA ARG A 146 -1.75 -8.31 8.37
C ARG A 146 -1.81 -7.32 7.21
N ARG A 147 -1.57 -6.03 7.45
CA ARG A 147 -1.64 -4.97 6.42
C ARG A 147 -0.26 -4.57 5.88
N PRO A 148 -0.12 -4.35 4.56
CA PRO A 148 1.12 -3.88 3.99
C PRO A 148 1.51 -2.46 4.39
N LEU A 149 0.53 -1.57 4.62
CA LEU A 149 0.72 -0.19 5.03
C LEU A 149 0.08 0.08 6.40
N ARG A 150 0.64 1.06 7.12
CA ARG A 150 -0.01 1.62 8.31
C ARG A 150 -1.25 2.40 7.88
N ILE A 151 -2.22 2.51 8.78
CA ILE A 151 -3.44 3.31 8.58
C ILE A 151 -3.41 4.53 9.49
N ALA A 152 -3.78 5.70 8.97
CA ALA A 152 -3.97 6.90 9.78
C ALA A 152 -5.02 6.65 10.86
N MET A 153 -4.77 7.12 12.08
CA MET A 153 -5.82 7.19 13.11
C MET A 153 -6.98 8.07 12.60
N PRO A 154 -8.21 7.91 13.10
CA PRO A 154 -9.39 8.64 12.59
C PRO A 154 -9.18 10.17 12.55
N GLU A 155 -8.67 10.75 13.63
CA GLU A 155 -8.35 12.17 13.76
C GLU A 155 -7.24 12.61 12.79
N THR A 156 -6.26 11.74 12.54
CA THR A 156 -5.17 11.95 11.58
C THR A 156 -5.69 11.97 10.16
N ALA A 157 -6.56 11.01 9.82
CA ALA A 157 -7.16 10.92 8.49
C ALA A 157 -8.03 12.14 8.20
N TRP A 158 -8.82 12.58 9.17
CA TRP A 158 -9.63 13.81 9.08
C TRP A 158 -8.78 15.07 8.92
N ARG A 159 -7.73 15.21 9.74
CA ARG A 159 -6.77 16.30 9.63
C ARG A 159 -6.11 16.33 8.26
N ASP A 160 -5.68 15.18 7.76
CA ASP A 160 -5.06 15.06 6.45
C ASP A 160 -6.06 15.43 5.32
N LEU A 161 -7.32 14.97 5.41
CA LEU A 161 -8.39 15.29 4.46
C LEU A 161 -8.59 16.81 4.33
N LYS A 162 -8.73 17.50 5.47
CA LYS A 162 -8.86 18.97 5.53
C LYS A 162 -7.63 19.67 4.95
N ARG A 163 -6.43 19.23 5.34
CA ARG A 163 -5.17 19.84 4.86
C ARG A 163 -5.02 19.76 3.35
N VAL A 164 -5.45 18.65 2.75
CA VAL A 164 -5.35 18.42 1.31
C VAL A 164 -6.47 19.16 0.54
N GLY A 165 -7.51 19.65 1.25
CA GLY A 165 -8.65 20.33 0.65
C GLY A 165 -9.59 19.38 -0.08
N ARG A 166 -9.79 18.18 0.46
CA ARG A 166 -10.74 17.17 -0.07
C ARG A 166 -12.16 17.42 0.44
N ASN A 167 -13.15 16.76 -0.18
CA ASN A 167 -14.54 16.92 0.20
C ASN A 167 -14.78 16.38 1.62
N THR A 168 -15.08 17.28 2.55
CA THR A 168 -15.38 16.97 3.95
C THR A 168 -16.83 16.64 4.21
N GLU A 169 -17.74 16.95 3.28
CA GLU A 169 -19.19 16.76 3.45
C GLU A 169 -19.60 15.28 3.46
N MET A 170 -18.76 14.40 2.93
CA MET A 170 -18.99 12.95 2.94
C MET A 170 -18.68 12.31 4.29
N VAL A 171 -18.06 13.05 5.22
CA VAL A 171 -17.67 12.55 6.54
C VAL A 171 -18.81 12.79 7.51
N ASP A 172 -19.29 11.72 8.13
CA ASP A 172 -20.17 11.82 9.29
C ASP A 172 -19.31 12.27 10.50
N GLN A 173 -19.45 13.53 10.88
CA GLN A 173 -18.63 14.13 11.93
C GLN A 173 -19.04 13.70 13.33
N GLU A 174 -20.31 13.32 13.52
CA GLU A 174 -20.79 12.79 14.80
C GLU A 174 -20.22 11.39 15.00
N GLU A 175 -20.38 10.52 14.00
CA GLU A 175 -19.80 9.18 13.99
C GLU A 175 -18.28 9.24 14.16
N LEU A 176 -17.59 10.13 13.44
CA LEU A 176 -16.14 10.32 13.58
C LEU A 176 -15.75 10.72 15.01
N ALA A 177 -16.51 11.60 15.66
CA ALA A 177 -16.22 12.03 17.02
C ALA A 177 -16.41 10.89 18.02
N ASP A 178 -17.43 10.05 17.83
CA ASP A 178 -17.67 8.86 18.64
C ASP A 178 -16.56 7.81 18.44
N ILE A 179 -16.15 7.55 17.19
CA ILE A 179 -15.01 6.67 16.86
C ILE A 179 -13.73 7.13 17.58
N ILE A 180 -13.44 8.44 17.58
CA ILE A 180 -12.24 9.00 18.24
C ILE A 180 -12.34 8.77 19.76
N ARG A 181 -13.49 9.06 20.36
CA ARG A 181 -13.71 8.89 21.81
C ARG A 181 -13.56 7.43 22.23
N ASP A 182 -14.23 6.51 21.54
CA ASP A 182 -14.20 5.09 21.84
C ASP A 182 -12.77 4.53 21.75
N ARG A 183 -12.00 5.00 20.76
CA ARG A 183 -10.59 4.63 20.61
C ARG A 183 -9.73 5.17 21.75
N GLU A 184 -9.93 6.41 22.17
CA GLU A 184 -9.22 6.99 23.32
C GLU A 184 -9.55 6.22 24.61
N GLU A 185 -10.82 5.91 24.85
CA GLU A 185 -11.24 5.11 26.01
C GLU A 185 -10.62 3.71 26.00
N ALA A 186 -10.61 3.02 24.86
CA ALA A 186 -9.99 1.70 24.73
C ALA A 186 -8.46 1.71 25.03
N LEU A 187 -7.78 2.83 24.77
CA LEU A 187 -6.35 2.98 25.06
C LEU A 187 -6.07 3.28 26.54
N HIS A 188 -6.97 3.99 27.22
CA HIS A 188 -6.82 4.36 28.64
C HIS A 188 -7.52 3.38 29.60
N GLY A 189 -8.34 2.48 29.07
CA GLY A 189 -9.22 1.58 29.81
C GLY A 189 -8.64 0.24 30.25
N THR A 190 -7.31 0.04 30.24
CA THR A 190 -6.72 -1.12 30.96
C THR A 190 -6.60 -0.76 32.44
N PRO A 191 -7.41 -1.32 33.36
CA PRO A 191 -7.16 -1.14 34.78
C PRO A 191 -5.94 -1.99 35.13
N THR A 192 -4.99 -1.39 35.84
CA THR A 192 -4.04 -2.10 36.68
C THR A 192 -4.83 -3.03 37.60
N THR A 193 -4.78 -4.33 37.35
CA THR A 193 -5.20 -5.32 38.35
C THR A 193 -4.04 -5.48 39.34
N ASP A 194 -4.33 -5.11 40.59
CA ASP A 194 -3.55 -5.42 41.80
C ASP A 194 -3.23 -6.92 41.93
#